data_AF-A0A7Y7NBS0-F1
#
_entry.id   AF-A0A7Y7NBS0-F1
#
_cell.length_a   1.000
_cell.length_b   1.000
_cell.length_c   1.000
_cell.angle_alpha   90.00
_cell.angle_beta   90.00
_cell.angle_gamma   90.00
#
_symmetry.space_group_name_H-M   'P 1'
#
loop_
_entity.id
_entity.type
_entity.pdbx_description
1 polymer ?
#
loop_
_entity_poly.entity_id
_entity_poly.type
_entity_poly.pdbx_seq_one_letter_code
_entity_poly.pdbx_strand_id
1 'polypeptide(L)' 'MKPSVTVEEWVARFKAIGLDEATMEQWHQLFERENPAGHQSFLEWLGLPAMRISEIRAKYA' A
#
# COMPACT_ATOMS: atom_id res chain seq x y z
N MET A 1 -13.23 12.10 3.50
CA MET A 1 -13.55 10.80 4.16
C MET A 1 -12.51 10.55 5.24
N LYS A 2 -12.90 10.03 6.41
CA LYS A 2 -11.92 9.52 7.38
C LYS A 2 -11.45 8.14 6.87
N PRO A 3 -10.14 7.82 6.93
CA PRO A 3 -9.67 6.49 6.55
C PRO A 3 -10.31 5.43 7.46
N SER A 4 -10.73 4.31 6.87
CA SER A 4 -11.34 3.19 7.60
C SER A 4 -10.33 2.39 8.43
N VAL A 5 -9.05 2.56 8.15
CA VAL A 5 -7.90 1.92 8.80
C VAL A 5 -6.66 2.79 8.56
N THR A 6 -5.74 2.89 9.51
CA THR A 6 -4.45 3.56 9.26
C THR A 6 -3.49 2.65 8.49
N VAL A 7 -2.42 3.23 7.94
CA VAL A 7 -1.35 2.45 7.28
C VAL A 7 -0.72 1.47 8.26
N GLU A 8 -0.49 1.90 9.51
CA GLU A 8 0.11 1.07 10.56
C GLU A 8 -0.79 -0.11 10.92
N GLU A 9 -2.10 0.12 11.06
CA GLU A 9 -3.07 -0.94 11.31
C GLU A 9 -3.15 -1.92 10.14
N TRP A 10 -3.04 -1.43 8.90
CA TRP A 10 -3.00 -2.29 7.71
C TRP A 10 -1.73 -3.16 7.67
N VAL A 11 -0.56 -2.55 7.87
CA VAL A 11 0.73 -3.25 7.93
C VAL A 11 0.74 -4.28 9.06
N ALA A 12 0.14 -3.97 10.21
CA ALA A 12 0.01 -4.91 11.32
C ALA A 12 -0.79 -6.16 10.94
N ARG A 13 -1.83 -6.02 10.10
CA ARG A 13 -2.61 -7.17 9.60
C ARG A 13 -1.80 -8.06 8.66
N PHE A 14 -0.99 -7.47 7.77
CA PHE A 14 -0.05 -8.24 6.94
C PHE A 14 0.95 -9.02 7.80
N LYS A 15 1.56 -8.37 8.79
CA LYS A 15 2.47 -9.05 9.71
C LYS A 15 1.79 -10.16 10.51
N ALA A 16 0.53 -9.96 10.92
CA ALA A 16 -0.23 -10.96 11.68
C ALA A 16 -0.50 -12.26 10.90
N ILE A 17 -0.53 -12.21 9.57
CA ILE A 17 -0.67 -13.41 8.71
C ILE A 17 0.68 -13.94 8.20
N GLY A 18 1.80 -13.36 8.65
CA GLY A 18 3.15 -13.82 8.30
C GLY A 18 3.76 -13.18 7.06
N LEU A 19 3.20 -12.08 6.54
CA LEU A 19 3.89 -11.30 5.51
C LEU A 19 5.05 -10.52 6.16
N ASP A 20 6.27 -10.84 5.75
CA ASP A 20 7.47 -10.08 6.11
C ASP A 20 7.66 -8.86 5.19
N GLU A 21 8.69 -8.06 5.46
CA GLU A 21 8.98 -6.84 4.70
C GLU A 21 9.26 -7.14 3.23
N ALA A 22 10.08 -8.15 2.94
CA ALA A 22 10.41 -8.54 1.56
C ALA A 22 9.16 -8.96 0.77
N THR A 23 8.27 -9.72 1.40
CA THR A 23 7.01 -10.16 0.77
C THR A 23 6.04 -9.00 0.58
N MET A 24 5.99 -8.04 1.51
CA MET A 24 5.19 -6.83 1.35
C MET A 24 5.71 -5.94 0.20
N GLU A 25 7.04 -5.83 0.03
CA GLU A 25 7.61 -5.11 -1.11
C GLU A 25 7.28 -5.80 -2.45
N GLN A 26 7.39 -7.13 -2.50
CA GLN A 26 6.96 -7.91 -3.67
C GLN A 26 5.46 -7.72 -3.98
N TRP A 27 4.61 -7.68 -2.94
CA TRP A 27 3.18 -7.42 -3.09
C TRP A 27 2.93 -6.04 -3.70
N HIS A 28 3.62 -4.99 -3.24
CA HIS A 28 3.49 -3.65 -3.82
C HIS A 28 3.89 -3.61 -5.29
N GLN A 29 5.03 -4.24 -5.65
CA GLN A 29 5.49 -4.32 -7.04
C GLN A 29 4.52 -5.08 -7.94
N LEU A 30 3.99 -6.20 -7.45
CA LEU A 30 2.98 -6.98 -8.16
C LEU A 30 1.72 -6.15 -8.38
N PHE A 31 1.22 -5.49 -7.34
CA PHE A 31 -0.01 -4.73 -7.39
C PHE A 31 0.09 -3.49 -8.27
N GLU A 32 1.19 -2.72 -8.19
CA GLU A 32 1.43 -1.56 -9.08
C GLU A 32 1.51 -2.00 -10.54
N ARG A 33 2.22 -3.11 -10.83
CA ARG A 33 2.37 -3.61 -12.20
C ARG A 33 1.07 -4.14 -12.78
N GLU A 34 0.30 -4.92 -12.02
CA GLU A 34 -0.91 -5.59 -12.52
C GLU A 34 -2.15 -4.71 -12.46
N ASN A 35 -2.21 -3.75 -11.52
CA ASN A 35 -3.35 -2.86 -11.36
C ASN A 35 -2.94 -1.50 -10.77
N PRO A 36 -2.27 -0.63 -11.53
CA PRO A 36 -1.77 0.65 -11.03
C PRO A 36 -2.89 1.59 -10.56
N ALA A 37 -4.05 1.57 -11.24
CA ALA A 37 -5.22 2.35 -10.84
C ALA A 37 -5.84 1.84 -9.53
N GLY A 38 -5.87 0.52 -9.34
CA GLY A 38 -6.30 -0.10 -8.09
C GLY A 38 -5.35 0.20 -6.93
N HIS A 39 -4.04 0.14 -7.17
CA HIS A 39 -3.04 0.49 -6.17
C HIS A 39 -3.15 1.97 -5.75
N GLN A 40 -3.31 2.89 -6.70
CA GLN A 40 -3.60 4.30 -6.42
C GLN A 40 -4.85 4.45 -5.52
N SER A 41 -5.97 3.85 -5.93
CA SER A 41 -7.25 3.96 -5.21
C SER A 41 -7.16 3.38 -3.80
N PHE A 42 -6.38 2.31 -3.63
CA PHE A 42 -6.13 1.68 -2.34
C PHE A 42 -5.33 2.59 -1.39
N LEU A 43 -4.28 3.24 -1.89
CA LEU A 43 -3.48 4.17 -1.09
C LEU A 43 -4.28 5.43 -0.70
N GLU A 44 -5.15 5.92 -1.59
CA GLU A 44 -6.09 7.00 -1.28
C GLU A 44 -7.11 6.57 -0.21
N TRP A 45 -7.59 5.33 -0.28
CA TRP A 45 -8.49 4.75 0.72
C TRP A 45 -7.85 4.61 2.10
N LEU A 46 -6.55 4.33 2.17
CA LEU A 46 -5.75 4.39 3.40
C LEU A 46 -5.55 5.82 3.93
N GLY A 47 -6.01 6.83 3.21
CA GLY A 47 -5.92 8.24 3.61
C GLY A 47 -4.53 8.85 3.41
N LEU A 48 -3.69 8.24 2.58
CA LEU A 48 -2.37 8.80 2.27
C LEU A 48 -2.51 10.09 1.45
N PRO A 49 -1.73 11.14 1.76
CA PRO A 49 -1.70 12.35 0.94
C PRO A 49 -1.01 12.08 -0.40
N ALA A 50 -1.42 12.79 -1.44
CA ALA A 50 -0.96 12.57 -2.82
C ALA A 50 0.57 12.47 -2.95
N MET A 51 1.32 13.32 -2.25
CA MET A 51 2.79 13.29 -2.24
C MET A 51 3.34 11.93 -1.77
N ARG A 52 2.79 11.36 -0.69
CA ARG A 52 3.22 10.05 -0.18
C ARG A 52 2.82 8.91 -1.11
N ILE A 53 1.67 9.03 -1.77
CA ILE A 53 1.24 8.05 -2.79
C ILE A 53 2.25 8.03 -3.94
N SER A 54 2.65 9.19 -4.46
CA SER A 54 3.65 9.28 -5.53
C SER A 54 5.00 8.66 -5.12
N GLU A 55 5.45 8.91 -3.88
CA GLU A 55 6.69 8.30 -3.37
C GLU A 55 6.59 6.76 -3.28
N ILE A 56 5.48 6.23 -2.75
CA ILE A 56 5.26 4.78 -2.61
C ILE A 56 5.22 4.12 -3.99
N ARG A 57 4.44 4.69 -4.92
CA ARG A 57 4.32 4.15 -6.28
C ARG A 57 5.64 4.20 -7.04
N ALA A 58 6.44 5.26 -6.87
CA ALA A 58 7.77 5.33 -7.46
C ALA A 58 8.76 4.33 -6.82
N LYS A 59 8.64 4.06 -5.51
CA LYS A 59 9.48 3.07 -4.80
C LYS A 59 9.22 1.65 -5.31
N TYR A 60 7.98 1.31 -5.65
CA TYR A 60 7.57 -0.05 -6.00
C TYR A 60 7.12 -0.20 -7.46
N ALA A 61 7.48 0.75 -8.33
CA ALA A 61 7.26 0.66 -9.77
C ALA A 61 8.16 -0.40 -10.42
#